data_AF-A0A433RIL4-F1
#
_entry.id   AF-A0A433RIL4-F1
#
_cell.length_a   1.000
_cell.length_b   1.000
_cell.length_c   1.000
_cell.angle_alpha   90.00
_cell.angle_beta   90.00
_cell.angle_gamma   90.00
#
_symmetry.space_group_name_H-M   'P 1'
#
loop_
_entity.id
_entity.type
_entity.pdbx_description
1 polymer ?
#
loop_
_entity_poly.entity_id
_entity_poly.type
_entity_poly.pdbx_seq_one_letter_code
_entity_poly.pdbx_strand_id
1 'polypeptide(L)' 'MSIEKFIGRRVEVIYQDGKGELSQRVVTVHSVRDGSARVFDCDKQAFRTLNLDRILAVMPTRRAS' A
#
# COMPACT_ATOMS: atom_id res chain seq x y z
N MET A 1 -3.90 -7.18 9.73
CA MET A 1 -3.65 -7.95 8.50
C MET A 1 -2.28 -7.55 7.98
N SER A 2 -1.40 -8.47 7.62
CA SER A 2 -0.04 -8.09 7.23
C SER A 2 0.09 -7.84 5.72
N ILE A 3 0.49 -6.62 5.36
CA ILE A 3 0.83 -6.24 3.98
C ILE A 3 2.03 -7.03 3.42
N GLU A 4 2.86 -7.63 4.28
CA GLU A 4 4.05 -8.43 3.92
C GLU A 4 3.69 -9.61 3.02
N LYS A 5 2.50 -10.19 3.20
CA LYS A 5 1.98 -11.30 2.36
C LYS A 5 1.75 -10.90 0.91
N PHE A 6 1.82 -9.61 0.60
CA PHE A 6 1.58 -9.06 -0.72
C PHE A 6 2.84 -8.54 -1.40
N ILE A 7 4.05 -8.79 -0.88
CA ILE A 7 5.30 -8.50 -1.59
C ILE A 7 5.26 -9.11 -2.99
N GLY A 8 5.57 -8.30 -4.01
CA GLY A 8 5.49 -8.64 -5.43
C GLY A 8 4.07 -8.58 -6.02
N ARG A 9 3.04 -8.22 -5.24
CA ARG A 9 1.65 -8.19 -5.67
C ARG A 9 1.09 -6.78 -5.69
N ARG A 10 0.11 -6.58 -6.57
CA ARG A 10 -0.71 -5.37 -6.63
C ARG A 10 -1.86 -5.49 -5.62
N VAL A 11 -2.03 -4.48 -4.80
CA VAL A 11 -3.06 -4.38 -3.75
C VAL A 11 -3.67 -3.00 -3.72
N GLU A 12 -4.86 -2.92 -3.16
CA GLU A 12 -5.50 -1.68 -2.79
C GLU A 12 -5.31 -1.44 -1.29
N VAL A 13 -4.99 -0.20 -0.92
CA VAL A 13 -4.67 0.21 0.44
C VAL A 13 -5.53 1.41 0.82
N ILE A 14 -6.14 1.36 2.00
CA ILE A 14 -6.68 2.56 2.66
C ILE A 14 -5.59 3.09 3.58
N TYR A 15 -5.07 4.28 3.27
CA TYR A 15 -3.95 4.90 3.96
C TYR A 15 -4.36 6.22 4.57
N GLN A 16 -4.04 6.42 5.86
CA GLN A 16 -4.21 7.69 6.55
C GLN A 16 -2.90 8.47 6.56
N ASP A 17 -2.89 9.71 6.09
CA ASP A 17 -1.70 10.52 6.14
C ASP A 17 -1.43 11.11 7.54
N GLY A 18 -0.35 11.89 7.68
CA GLY A 18 0.01 12.49 8.97
C GLY A 18 -0.93 13.58 9.48
N LYS A 19 -1.86 14.06 8.64
CA LYS A 19 -2.90 15.04 8.99
C LYS A 19 -4.24 14.37 9.31
N GLY A 20 -4.33 13.06 9.11
CA GLY A 20 -5.55 12.29 9.33
C GLY A 20 -6.38 12.08 8.06
N GLU A 21 -5.93 12.58 6.90
CA GLU A 21 -6.65 12.46 5.63
C GLU A 21 -6.55 11.04 5.08
N LEU A 22 -7.68 10.50 4.62
CA LEU A 22 -7.75 9.16 4.06
C LEU A 22 -7.53 9.18 2.54
N SER A 23 -6.78 8.19 2.06
CA SER A 23 -6.59 7.94 0.64
C SER A 23 -6.73 6.46 0.33
N GLN A 24 -7.44 6.14 -0.75
CA GLN A 24 -7.46 4.82 -1.35
C GLN A 24 -6.41 4.78 -2.46
N ARG A 25 -5.52 3.80 -2.42
CA ARG A 25 -4.37 3.71 -3.32
C ARG A 25 -4.25 2.32 -3.88
N VAL A 26 -4.04 2.22 -5.18
CA VAL A 26 -3.60 0.97 -5.80
C VAL A 26 -2.09 0.98 -5.91
N VAL A 27 -1.43 0.00 -5.29
CA VAL A 27 0.03 -0.05 -5.20
C VAL A 27 0.57 -1.45 -5.46
N THR A 28 1.78 -1.54 -5.99
CA THR A 28 2.57 -2.78 -5.99
C THR A 28 3.51 -2.78 -4.80
N VAL A 29 3.44 -3.81 -3.94
CA VAL A 29 4.32 -3.91 -2.76
C VAL A 29 5.67 -4.45 -3.17
N HIS A 30 6.75 -3.70 -2.95
CA HIS A 30 8.11 -4.13 -3.30
C HIS A 30 8.87 -4.74 -2.13
N SER A 31 8.78 -4.13 -0.95
CA SER A 31 9.39 -4.65 0.25
C SER A 31 8.70 -4.10 1.49
N VAL A 32 8.85 -4.83 2.60
CA VAL A 32 8.41 -4.38 3.92
C VAL A 32 9.59 -4.57 4.87
N ARG A 33 9.95 -3.51 5.58
CA ARG A 33 11.03 -3.51 6.58
C ARG A 33 10.83 -2.34 7.56
N ASP A 34 11.25 -2.52 8.79
CA ASP A 34 11.33 -1.44 9.78
C ASP A 34 10.03 -0.61 9.92
N GLY A 35 8.88 -1.28 9.99
CA GLY A 35 7.58 -0.62 10.14
C GLY A 35 7.13 0.16 8.89
N SER A 36 7.77 -0.06 7.73
CA SER A 36 7.46 0.64 6.48
C SER A 36 7.37 -0.31 5.28
N ALA A 37 6.47 -0.01 4.36
CA ALA A 37 6.37 -0.68 3.07
C ALA A 37 6.88 0.24 1.95
N ARG A 38 7.86 -0.23 1.17
CA ARG A 38 8.20 0.40 -0.12
C ARG A 38 7.22 -0.12 -1.16
N VAL A 39 6.51 0.79 -1.80
CA VAL A 39 5.49 0.47 -2.78
C VAL A 39 5.67 1.31 -4.05
N PHE A 40 5.20 0.80 -5.18
CA PHE A 40 5.00 1.60 -6.38
C PHE A 40 3.54 2.02 -6.43
N ASP A 41 3.27 3.32 -6.28
CA ASP A 41 1.93 3.89 -6.39
C ASP A 41 1.56 3.96 -7.87
N CYS A 42 0.54 3.19 -8.28
CA CYS A 42 0.19 3.02 -9.69
C CYS A 42 -0.40 4.30 -10.29
N ASP A 43 -1.15 5.08 -9.51
CA ASP A 43 -1.83 6.28 -9.99
C ASP A 43 -0.85 7.44 -10.14
N LYS A 44 0.15 7.52 -9.25
CA LYS A 44 1.21 8.53 -9.31
C LYS A 44 2.42 8.09 -10.14
N GLN A 45 2.44 6.84 -10.60
CA GLN A 45 3.55 6.22 -11.33
C GLN A 45 4.91 6.44 -10.64
N ALA A 46 4.94 6.30 -9.31
CA ALA A 46 6.12 6.64 -8.51
C ALA A 46 6.28 5.74 -7.29
N PHE A 47 7.52 5.53 -6.86
CA PHE A 47 7.79 4.86 -5.59
C PHE A 47 7.41 5.73 -4.39
N ARG A 48 6.81 5.10 -3.39
CA ARG A 48 6.44 5.70 -2.10
C ARG A 48 6.84 4.77 -0.96
N THR A 49 7.03 5.35 0.22
CA THR A 49 7.16 4.60 1.47
C THR A 49 5.93 4.87 2.30
N LEU A 50 5.21 3.82 2.66
CA LEU A 50 4.03 3.88 3.54
C LEU A 50 4.43 3.38 4.93
N ASN A 51 4.05 4.12 5.97
CA ASN A 51 4.17 3.62 7.34
C ASN A 51 3.08 2.57 7.60
N LEU A 52 3.44 1.42 8.16
CA LEU A 52 2.50 0.31 8.38
C LEU A 52 1.37 0.67 9.35
N ASP A 53 1.64 1.48 10.38
CA ASP A 53 0.65 1.89 11.38
C ASP A 53 -0.42 2.81 10.79
N ARG A 54 -0.16 3.38 9.61
CA ARG A 54 -1.06 4.26 8.86
C ARG A 54 -1.85 3.52 7.77
N ILE A 55 -1.63 2.22 7.63
CA ILE A 55 -2.38 1.36 6.72
C ILE A 55 -3.59 0.82 7.47
N LEU A 56 -4.77 1.33 7.14
CA LEU A 56 -6.02 0.96 7.80
C LEU A 56 -6.63 -0.32 7.21
N ALA A 57 -6.42 -0.56 5.92
CA ALA A 57 -6.88 -1.77 5.24
C ALA A 57 -5.99 -2.10 4.03
N VAL A 58 -5.90 -3.40 3.71
CA VAL A 58 -5.23 -3.92 2.51
C VAL A 58 -6.11 -4.98 1.88
N MET A 59 -6.38 -4.84 0.58
CA MET A 59 -7.22 -5.75 -0.19
C MET A 59 -6.49 -6.16 -1.48
N PRO A 60 -6.57 -7.43 -1.90
CA PRO A 60 -6.11 -7.82 -3.23
C PRO A 60 -6.88 -7.03 -4.29
N THR A 61 -6.21 -6.48 -5.30
CA THR A 61 -6.94 -5.93 -6.45
C THR A 61 -7.66 -7.08 -7.16
N ARG A 62 -8.97 -6.96 -7.37
CA ARG A 62 -9.67 -7.87 -8.30
C ARG A 62 -8.98 -7.74 -9.66
N ARG A 63 -8.54 -8.86 -10.25
CA ARG A 63 -8.18 -8.85 -11.67
C ARG A 63 -9.44 -8.42 -12.42
N ALA A 64 -9.31 -7.43 -13.30
CA ALA A 64 -10.23 -7.34 -14.42
C ALA A 64 -10.00 -8.62 -15.23
N SER A 65 -10.98 -9.52 -15.17
CA SER A 65 -11.12 -10.67 -16.07
C SER A 65 -11.34 -10.19 -17.50
#